data_AF-A0AAJ1JIU6-F1
#
_entry.id   AF-A0AAJ1JIU6-F1
#
_cell.length_a   1.000
_cell.length_b   1.000
_cell.length_c   1.000
_cell.angle_alpha   90.00
_cell.angle_beta   90.00
_cell.angle_gamma   90.00
#
_symmetry.space_group_name_H-M   'P 1'
#
loop_
_entity.id
_entity.type
_entity.pdbx_description
1 polymer ?
#
loop_
_entity_poly.entity_id
_entity_poly.type
_entity_poly.pdbx_seq_one_letter_code
_entity_poly.pdbx_strand_id
1 'polypeptide(L)'
;EREAFIVLYLNQQNQLISSETLFAGSISSTQVYPREVVKRALHFNAAAVIFAHNHPSGDITPSQADKSITQQLIKALQLIEVRV
;
A
#
# COMPACT_ATOMS: atom_id res chain seq x y z
N GLU A 1 -8.16 18.26 4.06
CA GLU A 1 -7.07 17.32 3.73
C GLU A 1 -7.59 16.27 2.75
N ARG A 2 -6.71 15.49 2.10
CA ARG A 2 -7.07 14.43 1.15
C ARG A 2 -6.62 13.08 1.70
N GLU A 3 -7.26 12.01 1.24
CA GLU A 3 -6.74 10.67 1.48
C GLU A 3 -5.43 10.42 0.71
N ALA A 4 -4.57 9.62 1.31
CA ALA A 4 -3.27 9.22 0.81
C ALA A 4 -3.06 7.74 1.14
N PHE A 5 -2.62 6.99 0.13
CA PHE A 5 -2.17 5.61 0.27
C PHE A 5 -0.65 5.58 0.22
N ILE A 6 -0.05 5.17 1.32
CA ILE A 6 1.39 5.16 1.54
C ILE A 6 1.88 3.73 1.52
N VAL A 7 3.02 3.50 0.87
CA VAL A 7 3.70 2.22 0.86
C VAL A 7 5.09 2.39 1.49
N LEU A 8 5.41 1.53 2.44
CA LEU A 8 6.75 1.38 2.99
C LEU A 8 7.36 0.12 2.37
N TYR A 9 8.58 0.22 1.86
CA TYR A 9 9.30 -0.89 1.24
C TYR A 9 10.39 -1.38 2.18
N LEU A 10 10.44 -2.68 2.45
CA LEU A 10 11.34 -3.26 3.43
C LEU A 10 12.24 -4.33 2.81
N ASN A 11 13.45 -4.46 3.34
CA ASN A 11 14.37 -5.56 2.99
C ASN A 11 14.01 -6.86 3.74
N GLN A 12 14.80 -7.93 3.53
CA GLN A 12 14.55 -9.23 4.18
C GLN A 12 14.64 -9.19 5.71
N GLN A 13 15.40 -8.24 6.26
CA GLN A 13 15.55 -8.01 7.71
C GLN A 13 14.47 -7.07 8.26
N ASN A 14 13.42 -6.77 7.47
CA ASN A 14 12.35 -5.83 7.81
C ASN A 14 12.86 -4.41 8.11
N GLN A 15 13.96 -3.99 7.49
CA GLN A 15 14.47 -2.63 7.57
C GLN A 15 13.87 -1.80 6.43
N LEU A 16 13.50 -0.56 6.73
CA LEU A 16 12.95 0.37 5.75
C LEU A 16 13.99 0.72 4.69
N ILE A 17 13.67 0.44 3.42
CA ILE A 17 14.44 0.86 2.25
C ILE A 17 13.99 2.27 1.83
N SER A 18 12.68 2.44 1.67
CA SER A 18 12.07 3.69 1.22
C SER A 18 10.58 3.72 1.59
N SER A 19 9.97 4.89 1.52
CA SER A 19 8.53 5.07 1.61
C SER A 19 8.04 6.14 0.63
N GLU A 20 6.81 5.99 0.16
CA GLU A 20 6.20 7.01 -0.70
C GLU A 20 4.68 7.06 -0.53
N THR A 21 4.10 8.23 -0.77
CA THR A 21 2.66 8.34 -1.07
C THR A 21 2.45 7.91 -2.50
N LEU A 22 1.99 6.68 -2.69
CA LEU A 22 1.84 6.10 -4.02
C LEU A 22 0.55 6.56 -4.71
N PHE A 23 -0.48 6.85 -3.93
CA PHE A 23 -1.73 7.42 -4.45
C PHE A 23 -2.22 8.53 -3.53
N ALA A 24 -2.72 9.60 -4.13
CA ALA A 24 -3.43 10.66 -3.43
C ALA A 24 -4.85 10.73 -4.00
N GLY A 25 -5.83 10.62 -3.11
CA GLY A 25 -7.23 10.53 -3.46
C GLY A 25 -7.98 11.86 -3.38
N SER A 26 -9.30 11.71 -3.36
CA SER A 26 -10.23 12.77 -3.02
C SER A 26 -10.31 12.97 -1.50
N ILE A 27 -11.33 13.70 -1.03
CA ILE A 27 -11.61 13.85 0.40
C ILE A 27 -12.16 12.53 0.99
N SER A 28 -12.74 11.65 0.16
CA SER A 28 -13.55 10.51 0.60
C SER A 28 -13.13 9.14 0.07
N SER A 29 -12.17 9.11 -0.87
CA SER A 29 -11.64 7.85 -1.40
C SER A 29 -10.37 8.05 -2.22
N THR A 30 -9.50 7.04 -2.21
CA THR A 30 -8.32 6.88 -3.05
C THR A 30 -8.42 5.60 -3.87
N GLN A 31 -8.22 5.69 -5.19
CA GLN A 31 -8.10 4.49 -6.03
C GLN A 31 -6.66 3.99 -6.02
N VAL A 32 -6.51 2.70 -5.74
CA VAL A 32 -5.23 2.00 -5.65
C VAL A 32 -5.18 0.94 -6.74
N TYR A 33 -4.11 0.95 -7.53
CA TYR A 33 -3.93 0.01 -8.63
C TYR A 33 -2.82 -1.01 -8.28
N PRO A 34 -3.13 -2.31 -8.14
CA PRO A 34 -2.14 -3.33 -7.78
C PRO A 34 -0.90 -3.35 -8.69
N ARG A 35 -1.08 -3.09 -10.00
CA ARG A 35 0.03 -3.05 -10.96
C ARG A 35 1.11 -2.02 -10.59
N GLU A 36 0.72 -0.85 -10.07
CA GLU A 36 1.69 0.19 -9.71
C GLU A 36 2.39 -0.19 -8.39
N VAL A 37 1.67 -0.79 -7.44
CA VAL A 37 2.28 -1.31 -6.21
C VAL A 37 3.33 -2.38 -6.52
N VAL A 38 3.00 -3.35 -7.38
CA VAL A 38 3.93 -4.39 -7.83
C VAL A 38 5.16 -3.78 -8.51
N LYS A 39 4.95 -2.84 -9.44
CA LYS A 39 6.04 -2.15 -10.14
C LYS A 39 6.99 -1.45 -9.18
N ARG A 40 6.46 -0.79 -8.15
CA ARG A 40 7.29 -0.08 -7.15
C ARG A 40 7.98 -1.02 -6.18
N ALA A 41 7.32 -2.09 -5.74
CA ALA A 41 7.94 -3.11 -4.91
C ALA A 41 9.16 -3.74 -5.61
N LEU A 42 9.04 -4.06 -6.90
CA LEU A 42 10.15 -4.55 -7.72
C LEU A 42 11.23 -3.48 -7.92
N HIS A 43 10.85 -2.22 -8.17
CA HIS A 43 11.81 -1.12 -8.33
C HIS A 43 12.72 -0.95 -7.10
N PHE A 44 12.16 -1.08 -5.90
CA PHE A 44 12.92 -0.98 -4.66
C PHE A 44 13.58 -2.29 -4.22
N ASN A 45 13.43 -3.39 -4.98
CA ASN A 45 13.83 -4.73 -4.57
C ASN A 45 13.31 -5.10 -3.16
N ALA A 46 12.07 -4.73 -2.88
CA ALA A 46 11.45 -4.96 -1.58
C ALA A 46 11.22 -6.46 -1.35
N ALA A 47 11.52 -6.95 -0.15
CA ALA A 47 11.16 -8.30 0.30
C ALA A 47 9.85 -8.32 1.11
N ALA A 48 9.41 -7.14 1.58
CA ALA A 48 8.12 -6.93 2.22
C ALA A 48 7.67 -5.48 2.00
N VAL A 49 6.37 -5.23 2.15
CA VAL A 49 5.78 -3.90 2.16
C VAL A 49 4.83 -3.71 3.33
N ILE A 50 4.64 -2.48 3.77
CA ILE A 50 3.56 -2.10 4.69
C ILE A 50 2.70 -1.06 3.98
N PHE A 51 1.38 -1.22 4.06
CA PHE A 51 0.43 -0.23 3.56
C PHE A 51 -0.12 0.62 4.71
N ALA A 52 -0.22 1.92 4.45
CA ALA A 52 -0.92 2.85 5.33
C ALA A 52 -1.90 3.69 4.51
N HIS A 53 -3.04 4.00 5.11
CA HIS A 53 -4.00 4.95 4.59
C HIS A 53 -4.33 6.00 5.66
N ASN A 54 -4.67 7.23 5.27
CA ASN A 54 -5.28 8.18 6.18
C ASN A 54 -6.74 8.42 5.77
N HIS A 55 -7.60 8.55 6.78
CA HIS A 55 -8.97 9.02 6.63
C HIS A 55 -9.05 10.43 7.22
N PRO A 56 -9.28 11.50 6.43
CA PRO A 56 -9.38 12.86 6.94
C PRO A 56 -10.49 13.06 8.00
N SER A 57 -11.46 12.15 8.06
CA SER A 57 -12.50 12.11 9.08
C SER A 57 -11.98 11.73 10.48
N GLY A 58 -10.80 11.11 10.58
CA GLY A 58 -10.26 10.54 11.81
C GLY A 58 -10.80 9.16 12.18
N ASP A 59 -11.75 8.60 11.42
CA ASP A 59 -12.21 7.23 11.62
C ASP A 59 -11.16 6.23 11.10
N ILE A 60 -10.73 5.33 11.98
CA ILE A 60 -9.73 4.29 11.68
C ILE A 60 -10.37 2.95 11.34
N THR A 61 -11.70 2.87 11.29
CA THR A 61 -12.43 1.65 10.94
C THR A 61 -12.21 1.34 9.46
N PRO A 62 -11.62 0.19 9.10
CA PRO A 62 -11.37 -0.13 7.69
C PRO A 62 -12.68 -0.38 6.96
N SER A 63 -12.87 0.34 5.85
CA SER A 63 -14.02 0.17 4.96
C SER A 63 -13.96 -1.20 4.25
N GLN A 64 -15.07 -1.60 3.62
CA GLN A 64 -15.06 -2.78 2.76
C GLN A 64 -14.13 -2.62 1.55
N ALA A 65 -13.97 -1.39 1.06
CA ALA A 65 -13.04 -1.07 -0.01
C ALA A 65 -11.58 -1.31 0.45
N ASP A 66 -11.22 -0.85 1.65
CA ASP A 66 -9.89 -1.05 2.25
C ASP A 66 -9.56 -2.54 2.40
N LYS A 67 -10.51 -3.34 2.88
CA LYS A 67 -10.33 -4.79 3.03
C LYS A 67 -10.18 -5.47 1.67
N SER A 68 -11.02 -5.12 0.71
CA SER A 68 -10.99 -5.69 -0.65
C SER A 68 -9.67 -5.39 -1.35
N ILE A 69 -9.22 -4.14 -1.33
CA ILE A 69 -7.96 -3.76 -1.97
C ILE A 69 -6.76 -4.40 -1.27
N THR A 70 -6.75 -4.45 0.06
CA THR A 70 -5.67 -5.11 0.81
C THR A 70 -5.54 -6.58 0.40
N GLN A 71 -6.65 -7.31 0.26
CA GLN A 71 -6.65 -8.70 -0.20
C GLN A 71 -6.17 -8.85 -1.65
N GLN A 72 -6.51 -7.91 -2.54
CA GLN A 72 -6.01 -7.92 -3.92
C GLN A 72 -4.50 -7.69 -3.97
N LEU A 73 -3.99 -6.75 -3.15
CA LEU A 73 -2.56 -6.46 -3.06
C LEU A 73 -1.77 -7.65 -2.50
N ILE A 74 -2.26 -8.31 -1.46
CA ILE A 74 -1.66 -9.53 -0.92
C ILE A 74 -1.52 -10.59 -2.02
N LYS A 75 -2.60 -10.87 -2.75
CA LYS A 75 -2.58 -11.87 -3.83
C LYS A 75 -1.60 -11.50 -4.94
N ALA A 76 -1.57 -10.24 -5.35
CA ALA A 76 -0.68 -9.77 -6.42
C ALA A 76 0.80 -9.84 -6.03
N LEU A 77 1.14 -9.40 -4.82
CA LEU A 77 2.52 -9.38 -4.33
C LEU A 77 3.05 -10.77 -3.96
N GLN A 78 2.17 -11.68 -3.54
CA GLN A 78 2.54 -13.07 -3.31
C GLN A 78 3.13 -13.75 -4.56
N LEU A 79 2.67 -13.38 -5.77
CA LEU A 79 3.18 -13.93 -7.03
C LEU A 79 4.64 -13.55 -7.33
N ILE A 80 5.16 -12.52 -6.67
CA ILE A 80 6.54 -12.05 -6.79
C ILE A 80 7.30 -12.16 -5.46
N GLU A 81 6.80 -12.98 -4.54
CA GLU A 81 7.42 -13.28 -3.24
C GLU A 81 7.64 -12.06 -2.33
N VAL A 82 6.82 -11.01 -2.50
CA VAL A 82 6.81 -9.84 -1.63
C VAL A 82 5.73 -10.00 -0.56
N ARG A 83 6.13 -9.95 0.71
CA ARG A 83 5.22 -10.04 1.85
C ARG A 83 4.51 -8.71 2.10
N VAL A 84 3.30 -8.77 2.65
CA VAL A 84 2.52 -7.62 3.12
C VAL A 84 2.29 -7.78 4.62
#